data_AF-A0A948NRR0-F1
#
_entry.id   AF-A0A948NRR0-F1
#
_cell.length_a   1.000
_cell.length_b   1.000
_cell.length_c   1.000
_cell.angle_alpha   90.00
_cell.angle_beta   90.00
_cell.angle_gamma   90.00
#
_symmetry.space_group_name_H-M   'P 1'
#
loop_
_entity.id
_entity.type
_entity.pdbx_description
1 polymer ?
#
loop_
_entity_poly.entity_id
_entity_poly.type
_entity_poly.pdbx_seq_one_letter_code
_entity_poly.pdbx_strand_id
1 'polypeptide(L)'
;MDNTTRTTIPAEVNNFYDRTLLERVTPLLVHTNFAQVRDIPQNSGTDTIKFRRYGSLTANTTALSEGVTPPGTQLSSTEITAQVLYYGDYVT
;
A
#
# COMPACT_ATOMS: atom_id res chain seq x y z
N MET A 1 -23.57 52.24 -45.29
CA MET A 1 -22.77 51.35 -44.43
C MET A 1 -23.56 51.17 -43.17
N ASP A 2 -24.24 50.04 -43.05
CA ASP A 2 -25.15 49.80 -41.93
C ASP A 2 -24.33 49.40 -40.70
N ASN A 3 -24.45 50.24 -39.65
CA ASN A 3 -23.84 50.01 -38.35
C ASN A 3 -24.67 48.96 -37.61
N THR A 4 -24.13 47.75 -37.42
CA THR A 4 -24.84 46.64 -36.76
C THR A 4 -24.84 46.83 -35.25
N THR A 5 -25.85 47.51 -34.70
CA THR A 5 -26.10 47.56 -33.25
C THR A 5 -26.64 46.21 -32.75
N ARG A 6 -25.76 45.34 -32.23
CA ARG A 6 -26.19 44.14 -31.48
C ARG A 6 -26.74 44.55 -30.11
N THR A 7 -28.03 44.33 -29.89
CA THR A 7 -28.78 44.64 -28.65
C THR A 7 -28.61 43.61 -27.52
N THR A 8 -27.70 42.65 -27.65
CA THR A 8 -27.44 41.66 -26.60
C THR A 8 -25.99 41.21 -26.71
N ILE A 9 -25.10 41.91 -26.01
CA ILE A 9 -23.78 41.37 -25.70
C ILE A 9 -24.02 40.36 -24.57
N PRO A 10 -23.85 39.05 -24.78
CA PRO A 10 -23.92 38.09 -23.69
C PRO A 10 -22.87 38.49 -22.64
N ALA A 11 -23.27 38.39 -21.36
CA ALA A 11 -22.54 38.89 -20.21
C ALA A 11 -21.02 38.71 -20.33
N GLU A 12 -20.29 39.77 -19.94
CA GLU A 12 -18.83 39.76 -19.76
C GLU A 12 -18.41 38.45 -19.07
N VAL A 13 -17.39 37.79 -19.60
CA VAL A 13 -16.84 36.57 -19.00
C VAL A 13 -16.28 36.95 -17.63
N ASN A 14 -17.12 36.82 -16.61
CA ASN A 14 -16.83 37.27 -15.25
C ASN A 14 -15.68 36.46 -14.62
N ASN A 15 -15.47 35.23 -15.09
CA ASN A 15 -14.53 34.30 -14.50
C ASN A 15 -13.66 33.61 -15.56
N PHE A 16 -12.34 33.67 -15.36
CA PHE A 16 -11.38 32.80 -16.03
C PHE A 16 -11.33 31.47 -15.27
N TYR A 17 -11.51 30.36 -15.97
CA TYR A 17 -11.37 29.02 -15.39
C TYR A 17 -9.97 28.50 -15.62
N ASP A 18 -9.30 28.12 -14.54
CA ASP A 18 -8.09 27.32 -14.65
C ASP A 18 -8.45 25.93 -15.22
N ARG A 19 -7.61 25.42 -16.11
CA ARG A 19 -7.79 24.11 -16.73
C ARG A 19 -7.40 22.98 -15.79
N THR A 20 -6.69 23.30 -14.70
CA THR A 20 -6.31 22.34 -13.68
C THR A 20 -7.39 22.22 -12.61
N LEU A 21 -7.71 20.98 -12.22
CA LEU A 21 -8.58 20.71 -11.09
C LEU A 21 -7.83 20.90 -9.76
N LEU A 22 -8.58 21.19 -8.70
CA LEU A 22 -8.04 21.20 -7.34
C LEU A 22 -7.61 19.79 -6.91
N GLU A 23 -6.44 19.70 -6.28
CA GLU A 23 -5.97 18.46 -5.68
C GLU A 23 -6.79 18.11 -4.43
N ARG A 24 -7.07 16.83 -4.24
CA ARG A 24 -7.74 16.33 -3.03
C ARG A 24 -6.70 16.09 -1.93
N VAL A 25 -7.01 16.54 -0.71
CA VAL A 25 -6.23 16.17 0.48
C VAL A 25 -6.28 14.67 0.70
N THR A 26 -5.11 14.02 0.73
CA THR A 26 -4.97 12.60 1.05
C THR A 26 -4.47 12.41 2.48
N PRO A 27 -4.89 11.35 3.19
CA PRO A 27 -4.42 11.09 4.55
C PRO A 27 -2.95 10.61 4.56
N LEU A 28 -2.20 11.01 5.58
CA LEU A 28 -0.83 10.55 5.80
C LEU A 28 -0.82 9.11 6.34
N LEU A 29 -0.33 8.15 5.56
CA LEU A 29 -0.26 6.74 5.93
C LEU A 29 1.05 6.42 6.69
N VAL A 30 1.09 6.68 7.99
CA VAL A 30 2.31 6.46 8.79
C VAL A 30 2.68 4.97 8.94
N HIS A 31 1.69 4.09 8.91
CA HIS A 31 1.91 2.65 9.10
C HIS A 31 2.48 1.95 7.86
N THR A 32 2.36 2.56 6.67
CA THR A 32 2.95 2.00 5.45
C THR A 32 4.46 2.26 5.36
N ASN A 33 4.99 3.22 6.14
CA ASN A 33 6.41 3.61 6.08
C ASN A 33 7.38 2.49 6.50
N PHE A 34 6.94 1.59 7.38
CA PHE A 34 7.76 0.47 7.89
C PHE A 34 7.17 -0.90 7.52
N ALA A 35 6.10 -0.91 6.73
CA ALA A 35 5.47 -2.15 6.31
C ALA A 35 6.27 -2.79 5.16
N GLN A 36 6.31 -4.12 5.15
CA GLN A 36 6.79 -4.86 4.00
C GLN A 36 5.65 -4.99 2.97
N VAL A 37 5.80 -4.33 1.83
CA VAL A 37 4.86 -4.46 0.71
C VAL A 37 5.32 -5.59 -0.20
N ARG A 38 4.39 -6.50 -0.56
CA ARG A 38 4.60 -7.58 -1.52
C ARG A 38 3.34 -7.77 -2.35
N ASP A 39 3.52 -7.72 -3.67
CA ASP A 39 2.43 -7.98 -4.61
C ASP A 39 2.26 -9.48 -4.82
N ILE A 40 1.01 -9.92 -4.98
CA ILE A 40 0.69 -11.28 -5.42
C ILE A 40 0.84 -11.31 -6.95
N PRO A 41 1.68 -12.20 -7.51
CA PRO A 41 1.82 -12.29 -8.96
C PRO A 41 0.49 -12.63 -9.64
N GLN A 42 0.31 -12.11 -10.86
CA GLN A 42 -0.88 -12.45 -11.66
C GLN A 42 -0.98 -13.97 -11.86
N ASN A 43 -2.22 -14.48 -11.88
CA ASN A 43 -2.53 -15.90 -12.06
C ASN A 43 -1.96 -16.84 -10.98
N SER A 44 -1.65 -16.33 -9.78
CA SER A 44 -1.17 -17.17 -8.66
C SER A 44 -2.26 -18.06 -8.04
N GLY A 45 -3.51 -17.95 -8.49
CA GLY A 45 -4.62 -18.80 -8.02
C GLY A 45 -5.01 -18.60 -6.55
N THR A 46 -4.50 -17.56 -5.89
CA THR A 46 -4.79 -17.27 -4.48
C THR A 46 -4.81 -15.77 -4.24
N ASP A 47 -5.75 -15.33 -3.39
CA ASP A 47 -5.83 -13.96 -2.88
C ASP A 47 -5.15 -13.81 -1.51
N THR A 48 -4.46 -14.86 -1.03
CA THR A 48 -3.84 -14.90 0.30
C THR A 48 -2.33 -15.05 0.19
N ILE A 49 -1.59 -14.15 0.83
CA ILE A 49 -0.14 -14.24 0.99
C ILE A 49 0.21 -14.74 2.39
N LYS A 50 1.19 -15.64 2.49
CA LYS A 50 1.72 -16.15 3.77
C LYS A 50 3.15 -15.65 3.98
N PHE A 51 3.36 -14.89 5.04
CA PHE A 51 4.66 -14.50 5.54
C PHE A 51 5.10 -15.45 6.65
N ARG A 52 6.38 -15.80 6.68
CA ARG A 52 6.95 -16.66 7.72
C ARG A 52 8.17 -16.00 8.32
N ARG A 53 8.29 -16.07 9.65
CA ARG A 53 9.50 -15.67 10.37
C ARG A 53 9.89 -16.76 11.36
N TYR A 54 11.19 -16.93 11.56
CA TYR A 54 11.69 -17.74 12.65
C TYR A 54 11.52 -17.00 13.99
N GLY A 55 11.27 -17.74 15.06
CA GLY A 55 11.35 -17.21 16.40
C GLY A 55 12.79 -16.80 16.75
N SER A 56 12.93 -15.88 17.71
CA SER A 56 14.26 -15.53 18.23
C SER A 56 14.90 -16.77 18.84
N LEU A 57 16.15 -17.04 18.45
CA LEU A 57 16.95 -18.08 19.09
C LEU A 57 17.38 -17.57 20.46
N THR A 58 17.22 -18.42 21.48
CA THR A 58 17.73 -18.12 22.82
C THR A 58 19.25 -18.25 22.80
N ALA A 59 19.95 -17.28 23.38
CA ALA A 59 21.40 -17.35 23.52
C ALA A 59 21.77 -18.57 24.39
N ASN A 60 22.73 -19.36 23.93
CA ASN A 60 23.21 -20.49 24.70
C ASN A 60 24.21 -19.98 25.74
N THR A 61 23.84 -20.03 27.02
CA THR A 61 24.66 -19.52 28.13
C THR A 61 25.57 -20.58 28.74
N THR A 62 25.49 -21.82 28.27
CA THR A 62 26.30 -22.95 28.74
C THR A 62 27.56 -23.12 27.89
N ALA A 63 28.71 -23.24 28.55
CA ALA A 63 29.98 -23.51 27.88
C ALA A 63 30.00 -24.94 27.32
N LEU A 64 30.63 -25.11 26.16
CA LEU A 64 30.78 -26.42 25.52
C LEU A 64 31.91 -27.21 26.19
N SER A 65 31.68 -28.51 26.39
CA SER A 65 32.73 -29.45 26.81
C SER A 65 33.36 -30.09 25.58
N GLU A 66 34.69 -30.23 25.57
CA GLU A 66 35.38 -30.95 24.50
C GLU A 66 34.88 -32.39 24.38
N GLY A 67 34.74 -32.87 23.14
CA GLY A 67 34.33 -34.23 22.83
C GLY A 67 32.84 -34.55 22.96
N VAL A 68 31.98 -33.58 23.32
CA VAL A 68 30.52 -33.80 23.48
C VAL A 68 29.72 -32.97 22.49
N THR A 69 28.92 -33.63 21.65
CA THR A 69 27.97 -32.96 20.74
C THR A 69 26.75 -32.45 21.53
N PRO A 70 26.44 -31.15 21.52
CA PRO A 70 25.27 -30.61 22.19
C PRO A 70 23.95 -31.11 21.58
N PRO A 71 22.88 -31.23 22.37
CA PRO A 71 21.56 -31.52 21.84
C PRO A 71 21.09 -30.40 20.90
N GLY A 72 20.52 -30.79 19.75
CA GLY A 72 19.98 -29.84 18.77
C GLY A 72 18.73 -29.13 19.29
N THR A 73 18.60 -27.84 18.96
CA THR A 73 17.38 -27.07 19.26
C THR A 73 16.51 -26.98 18.02
N GLN A 74 15.20 -27.15 18.17
CA GLN A 74 14.26 -27.01 17.07
C GLN A 74 13.92 -25.54 16.81
N LEU A 75 13.99 -25.12 15.55
CA LEU A 75 13.58 -23.78 15.13
C LEU A 75 12.05 -23.66 15.21
N SER A 76 11.54 -22.64 15.91
CA SER A 76 10.13 -22.27 15.83
C SER A 76 9.90 -21.36 14.63
N SER A 77 8.78 -21.56 13.94
CA SER A 77 8.34 -20.71 12.82
C SER A 77 6.96 -20.16 13.15
N THR A 78 6.76 -18.87 12.91
CA THR A 78 5.45 -18.22 13.01
C THR A 78 4.98 -17.84 11.62
N GLU A 79 3.76 -18.25 11.29
CA GLU A 79 3.09 -17.86 10.05
C GLU A 79 2.18 -16.65 10.30
N ILE A 80 2.21 -15.70 9.37
CA ILE A 80 1.33 -14.54 9.34
C ILE A 80 0.67 -14.53 7.96
N THR A 81 -0.65 -14.59 7.93
CA THR A 81 -1.43 -14.62 6.68
C THR A 81 -2.14 -13.30 6.45
N ALA A 82 -2.12 -12.80 5.22
CA ALA A 82 -2.89 -11.62 4.82
C ALA A 82 -3.70 -11.95 3.56
N GLN A 83 -4.97 -11.54 3.54
CA GLN A 83 -5.88 -11.70 2.42
C GLN A 83 -6.14 -10.35 1.74
N VAL A 84 -6.07 -10.33 0.42
CA VAL A 84 -6.40 -9.15 -0.39
C VAL A 84 -7.91 -9.09 -0.60
N LEU A 85 -8.48 -7.89 -0.44
CA LEU A 85 -9.89 -7.61 -0.68
C LEU A 85 -10.02 -6.56 -1.78
N TYR A 86 -10.94 -6.80 -2.71
CA TYR A 86 -11.17 -5.93 -3.86
C TYR A 86 -12.34 -5.00 -3.56
N TYR A 87 -12.07 -3.69 -3.55
CA TYR A 87 -13.07 -2.64 -3.33
C TYR A 87 -13.14 -1.74 -4.56
N GLY A 88 -14.34 -1.44 -5.05
CA GLY A 88 -14.54 -0.54 -6.17
C GLY A 88 -16.01 -0.13 -6.33
N ASP A 89 -16.22 1.08 -6.83
CA ASP A 89 -17.54 1.63 -7.18
C ASP A 89 -17.53 2.07 -8.65
N TYR A 90 -18.65 1.85 -9.33
CA TYR A 90 -18.85 2.31 -10.70
C TYR A 90 -19.43 3.73 -10.71
N VAL A 91 -18.83 4.62 -11.50
CA VAL A 91 -19.26 6.02 -11.65
C VAL A 91 -19.63 6.26 -13.11
N THR A 92 -20.85 6.77 -13.34
CA THR A 92 -21.36 7.20 -14.67
C THR A 92 -21.28 8.70 -14.83
#